data_AF-A0A9E3VCE2-F1
#
_entry.id   AF-A0A9E3VCE2-F1
#
_cell.length_a   1.000
_cell.length_b   1.000
_cell.length_c   1.000
_cell.angle_alpha   90.00
_cell.angle_beta   90.00
_cell.angle_gamma   90.00
#
_symmetry.space_group_name_H-M   'P 1'
#
loop_
_entity.id
_entity.type
_entity.pdbx_description
1 polymer ?
#
loop_
_entity_poly.entity_id
_entity_poly.type
_entity_poly.pdbx_seq_one_letter_code
_entity_poly.pdbx_strand_id
1 'polypeptide(L)'
;MARVRASGYGAAMLDRRTFLLGAGAAGAATLWPGCTGAGPLPALPGDFDRLRTLQTAVRGSPDHLAVRAADLIASKDARGAVALVRERVAVLPPPGALDDVTQAMRWGADGALRAGAGTLRERAELLRAMLEAMGATAKVKAATWPSGLTAQALAAARPPAFRLE
;
A
#
# COMPACT_ATOMS: atom_id res chain seq x y z
N MET A 1 -41.95 -4.86 19.29
CA MET A 1 -40.66 -4.83 20.03
C MET A 1 -39.79 -5.98 19.52
N ALA A 2 -38.73 -5.68 18.75
CA ALA A 2 -37.65 -6.62 18.48
C ALA A 2 -36.37 -5.82 18.19
N ARG A 3 -35.44 -5.78 19.15
CA ARG A 3 -34.12 -5.14 19.02
C ARG A 3 -33.22 -6.06 18.21
N VAL A 4 -32.82 -5.62 17.02
CA VAL A 4 -31.69 -6.20 16.29
C VAL A 4 -30.40 -5.72 16.99
N ARG A 5 -29.70 -6.64 17.65
CA ARG A 5 -28.36 -6.41 18.21
C ARG A 5 -27.40 -6.24 17.03
N ALA A 6 -26.87 -5.03 16.87
CA ALA A 6 -25.66 -4.81 16.09
C ALA A 6 -24.51 -5.55 16.78
N SER A 7 -24.02 -6.63 16.16
CA SER A 7 -22.77 -7.28 16.54
C SER A 7 -21.62 -6.40 16.05
N GLY A 8 -21.21 -5.47 16.91
CA GLY A 8 -20.01 -4.68 16.71
C GLY A 8 -18.77 -5.57 16.77
N TYR A 9 -18.33 -6.08 15.62
CA TYR A 9 -16.95 -6.51 15.48
C TYR A 9 -16.10 -5.24 15.32
N GLY A 10 -15.65 -4.71 16.46
CA GLY A 10 -14.57 -3.73 16.47
C GLY A 10 -13.35 -4.38 15.82
N ALA A 11 -12.98 -3.87 14.65
CA ALA A 11 -11.71 -4.21 14.02
C ALA A 11 -10.60 -3.69 14.95
N ALA A 12 -10.12 -4.56 15.85
CA ALA A 12 -8.90 -4.30 16.58
C ALA A 12 -7.78 -4.13 15.54
N MET A 13 -7.27 -2.92 15.43
CA MET A 13 -6.16 -2.56 14.56
C MET A 13 -4.93 -3.37 15.02
N LEU A 14 -4.70 -4.51 14.38
CA LEU A 14 -3.59 -5.40 14.71
C LEU A 14 -2.27 -4.67 14.38
N ASP A 15 -1.45 -4.46 15.40
CA ASP A 15 -0.12 -3.88 15.24
C ASP A 15 0.80 -4.84 14.46
N ARG A 16 1.75 -4.27 13.69
CA ARG A 16 2.68 -5.04 12.84
C ARG A 16 3.49 -6.04 13.67
N ARG A 17 3.90 -5.68 14.89
CA ARG A 17 4.61 -6.61 15.78
C ARG A 17 3.72 -7.76 16.21
N THR A 18 2.47 -7.49 16.55
CA THR A 18 1.49 -8.52 16.93
C THR A 18 1.20 -9.45 15.75
N PHE A 19 1.06 -8.91 14.54
CA PHE A 19 0.91 -9.72 13.33
C PHE A 19 2.13 -10.60 13.08
N LEU A 20 3.35 -10.06 13.17
CA LEU A 20 4.58 -10.83 12.95
C LEU A 20 4.83 -11.88 14.04
N LEU A 21 4.47 -11.59 15.30
CA LEU A 21 4.56 -12.57 16.38
C LEU A 21 3.53 -13.70 16.21
N GLY A 22 2.31 -13.37 15.79
CA GLY A 22 1.27 -14.36 15.48
C GLY A 22 1.59 -15.20 14.23
N ALA A 23 2.06 -14.56 13.16
CA ALA A 23 2.45 -15.23 11.92
C ALA A 23 3.77 -16.03 12.09
N GLY A 24 4.71 -15.55 12.91
CA GLY A 24 5.94 -16.26 13.25
C GLY A 24 5.68 -17.54 14.06
N ALA A 25 4.71 -17.50 14.98
CA ALA A 25 4.31 -18.68 15.75
C ALA A 25 3.61 -19.75 14.88
N ALA A 26 2.93 -19.35 13.80
CA ALA A 26 2.31 -20.28 12.84
C ALA A 26 3.25 -20.70 11.69
N GLY A 27 4.25 -19.87 11.34
CA GLY A 27 5.13 -20.07 10.19
C GLY A 27 6.45 -20.77 10.49
N ALA A 28 6.95 -20.72 11.73
CA ALA A 28 8.25 -21.29 12.07
C ALA A 28 8.29 -22.82 12.12
N ALA A 29 7.14 -23.51 12.08
CA ALA A 29 7.08 -24.95 12.29
C ALA A 29 6.73 -25.81 11.07
N THR A 30 6.28 -25.26 9.91
CA THR A 30 5.75 -26.17 8.86
C THR A 30 6.07 -25.93 7.38
N LEU A 31 6.59 -24.80 6.88
CA LEU A 31 6.58 -24.61 5.39
C LEU A 31 7.74 -23.80 4.77
N TRP A 32 8.99 -24.11 5.09
CA TRP A 32 10.10 -23.70 4.20
C TRP A 32 11.04 -24.86 3.84
N PRO A 33 10.68 -25.72 2.86
CA PRO A 33 11.70 -26.31 2.02
C PRO A 33 12.27 -25.18 1.16
N GLY A 34 13.59 -25.00 1.26
CA GLY A 34 14.33 -23.99 0.51
C GLY A 34 14.10 -24.11 -1.00
N CYS A 35 14.20 -22.97 -1.67
CA CYS A 35 14.25 -22.86 -3.13
C CYS A 35 15.53 -23.51 -3.68
N THR A 36 15.56 -24.84 -3.77
CA THR A 36 16.51 -25.58 -4.61
C THR A 36 15.85 -26.85 -5.13
N GLY A 37 15.63 -26.92 -6.44
CA GLY A 37 15.37 -28.18 -7.13
C GLY A 37 14.04 -28.25 -7.86
N ALA A 38 14.11 -28.54 -9.16
CA ALA A 38 13.01 -28.92 -10.04
C ALA A 38 12.42 -30.29 -9.63
N GLY A 39 11.76 -30.33 -8.47
CA GLY A 39 10.93 -31.46 -8.05
C GLY A 39 9.47 -31.27 -8.49
N PRO A 40 8.69 -32.36 -8.67
CA PRO A 40 7.27 -32.25 -8.93
C PRO A 40 6.61 -31.42 -7.82
N LEU A 41 5.81 -30.41 -8.22
CA LEU A 41 5.06 -29.59 -7.28
C LEU A 41 4.26 -30.52 -6.36
N PRO A 42 4.41 -30.42 -5.03
CA PRO A 42 3.60 -31.22 -4.12
C PRO A 42 2.13 -30.94 -4.44
N ALA A 43 1.33 -32.00 -4.60
CA ALA A 43 -0.10 -31.87 -4.75
C ALA A 43 -0.61 -31.01 -3.59
N LEU A 44 -1.10 -29.80 -3.89
CA LEU A 44 -1.70 -28.93 -2.90
C LEU A 44 -2.81 -29.74 -2.23
N PRO A 45 -2.73 -30.03 -0.91
CA PRO A 45 -3.81 -30.72 -0.25
C PRO A 45 -5.09 -29.92 -0.49
N GLY A 46 -6.18 -30.61 -0.86
CA GLY A 46 -7.48 -30.06 -1.26
C GLY A 46 -8.25 -29.32 -0.15
N ASP A 47 -7.53 -28.71 0.79
CA ASP A 47 -8.06 -28.00 1.93
C ASP A 47 -8.10 -26.50 1.63
N PHE A 48 -9.09 -26.10 0.82
CA PHE A 48 -9.38 -24.70 0.52
C PHE A 48 -9.67 -23.87 1.78
N ASP A 49 -10.02 -24.50 2.91
CA ASP A 49 -10.29 -23.80 4.16
C ASP A 49 -9.02 -23.25 4.79
N ARG A 50 -7.88 -23.95 4.67
CA ARG A 50 -6.57 -23.41 5.04
C ARG A 50 -6.18 -22.22 4.18
N LEU A 51 -6.41 -22.30 2.86
CA LEU A 51 -6.15 -21.18 1.95
C LEU A 51 -7.03 -19.97 2.25
N ARG A 52 -8.32 -20.19 2.58
CA ARG A 52 -9.22 -19.12 3.05
C ARG A 52 -8.76 -18.50 4.37
N THR A 53 -8.28 -19.31 5.30
CA THR A 53 -7.73 -18.84 6.57
C THR A 53 -6.51 -17.97 6.34
N LEU A 54 -5.57 -18.41 5.50
CA LEU A 54 -4.38 -17.64 5.13
C LEU A 54 -4.73 -16.35 4.39
N GLN A 55 -5.68 -16.40 3.44
CA GLN A 55 -6.16 -15.20 2.76
C GLN A 55 -6.77 -14.20 3.74
N THR A 56 -7.55 -14.66 4.72
CA THR A 56 -8.16 -13.80 5.75
C THR A 56 -7.09 -13.17 6.63
N ALA A 57 -6.07 -13.94 7.05
CA ALA A 57 -4.95 -13.42 7.81
C ALA A 57 -4.16 -12.36 7.02
N VAL A 58 -3.89 -12.60 5.74
CA VAL A 58 -3.21 -11.64 4.86
C VAL A 58 -4.03 -10.36 4.68
N ARG A 59 -5.36 -10.47 4.52
CA ARG A 59 -6.26 -9.30 4.43
C ARG A 59 -6.37 -8.53 5.73
N GLY A 60 -6.25 -9.20 6.87
CA GLY A 60 -6.20 -8.57 8.19
C GLY A 60 -4.84 -7.94 8.53
N SER A 61 -3.83 -8.12 7.67
CA SER A 61 -2.52 -7.52 7.89
C SER A 61 -2.60 -5.99 7.79
N PRO A 62 -1.94 -5.24 8.69
CA PRO A 62 -1.87 -3.79 8.62
C PRO A 62 -1.19 -3.28 7.33
N ASP A 63 -0.42 -4.14 6.67
CA ASP A 63 0.28 -3.82 5.42
C ASP A 63 -0.56 -4.11 4.16
N HIS A 64 -1.81 -4.58 4.31
CA HIS A 64 -2.70 -4.83 3.18
C HIS A 64 -3.32 -3.52 2.64
N LEU A 65 -2.57 -2.83 1.78
CA LEU A 65 -2.89 -1.48 1.29
C LEU A 65 -4.28 -1.33 0.68
N ALA A 66 -4.78 -2.34 -0.04
CA ALA A 66 -6.10 -2.26 -0.66
C ALA A 66 -7.26 -2.22 0.35
N VAL A 67 -7.11 -2.89 1.50
CA VAL A 67 -8.13 -2.86 2.58
C VAL A 67 -8.08 -1.49 3.25
N ARG A 68 -6.87 -0.99 3.55
CA ARG A 68 -6.66 0.34 4.12
C ARG A 68 -7.22 1.44 3.22
N ALA A 69 -7.00 1.35 1.91
CA ALA A 69 -7.55 2.29 0.95
C ALA A 69 -9.09 2.26 0.96
N ALA A 70 -9.70 1.08 0.99
CA ALA A 70 -11.15 0.94 1.08
C ALA A 70 -11.71 1.54 2.37
N ASP A 71 -11.08 1.31 3.52
CA ASP A 71 -11.48 1.89 4.81
C ASP A 71 -11.43 3.43 4.80
N LEU A 72 -10.36 4.00 4.22
CA LEU A 72 -10.20 5.44 4.06
C LEU A 72 -11.25 6.04 3.12
N ILE A 73 -11.58 5.34 2.03
CA ILE A 73 -12.66 5.75 1.11
C ILE A 73 -14.01 5.73 1.83
N ALA A 74 -14.32 4.64 2.53
CA ALA A 74 -15.58 4.49 3.26
C ALA A 74 -15.75 5.55 4.35
N SER A 75 -14.67 5.88 5.07
CA SER A 75 -14.67 6.93 6.09
C SER A 75 -14.52 8.36 5.54
N LYS A 76 -14.30 8.51 4.23
CA LYS A 76 -14.03 9.80 3.56
C LYS A 76 -12.85 10.57 4.17
N ASP A 77 -11.83 9.85 4.67
CA ASP A 77 -10.64 10.47 5.23
C ASP A 77 -9.62 10.81 4.13
N ALA A 78 -9.80 12.00 3.54
CA ALA A 78 -8.90 12.51 2.51
C ALA A 78 -7.46 12.71 3.00
N ARG A 79 -7.26 13.07 4.29
CA ARG A 79 -5.91 13.26 4.84
C ARG A 79 -5.20 11.92 4.98
N GLY A 80 -5.90 10.92 5.49
CA GLY A 80 -5.41 9.55 5.57
C GLY A 80 -5.11 8.97 4.19
N ALA A 81 -5.90 9.28 3.16
CA ALA A 81 -5.61 8.87 1.79
C ALA A 81 -4.32 9.47 1.24
N VAL A 82 -4.09 10.78 1.47
CA VAL A 82 -2.83 11.43 1.11
C VAL A 82 -1.65 10.80 1.84
N ALA A 83 -1.78 10.53 3.14
CA ALA A 83 -0.73 9.89 3.94
C ALA A 83 -0.43 8.47 3.45
N LEU A 84 -1.46 7.65 3.19
CA LEU A 84 -1.31 6.30 2.65
C LEU A 84 -0.52 6.31 1.34
N VAL A 85 -0.98 7.10 0.37
CA VAL A 85 -0.34 7.21 -0.94
C VAL A 85 1.08 7.76 -0.80
N ARG A 86 1.35 8.64 0.18
CA ARG A 86 2.67 9.23 0.37
C ARG A 86 3.69 8.33 1.05
N GLU A 87 3.26 7.60 2.05
CA GLU A 87 4.15 6.88 2.95
C GLU A 87 4.24 5.40 2.62
N ARG A 88 3.22 4.85 1.93
CA ARG A 88 3.10 3.40 1.68
C ARG A 88 3.19 3.01 0.20
N VAL A 89 3.21 3.97 -0.72
CA VAL A 89 3.40 3.71 -2.15
C VAL A 89 4.76 4.25 -2.60
N ALA A 90 5.70 3.36 -2.83
CA ALA A 90 7.03 3.71 -3.32
C ALA A 90 6.97 4.29 -4.74
N VAL A 91 7.83 5.27 -5.01
CA VAL A 91 7.95 5.87 -6.35
C VAL A 91 9.06 5.17 -7.11
N LEU A 92 8.71 4.59 -8.25
CA LEU A 92 9.62 3.93 -9.17
C LEU A 92 9.92 4.85 -10.36
N PRO A 93 11.13 4.73 -10.95
CA PRO A 93 11.42 5.40 -12.21
C PRO A 93 10.51 4.87 -13.34
N PRO A 94 10.26 5.70 -14.38
CA PRO A 94 9.45 5.29 -15.53
C PRO A 94 10.08 4.07 -16.22
N PRO A 95 9.26 3.16 -16.78
CA PRO A 95 9.77 2.10 -17.63
C PRO A 95 10.28 2.70 -18.95
N GLY A 96 11.60 2.87 -19.11
CA GLY A 96 12.20 3.40 -20.32
C GLY A 96 13.01 4.67 -20.07
N ALA A 97 12.98 5.60 -21.04
CA ALA A 97 13.69 6.86 -20.94
C ALA A 97 13.07 7.78 -19.87
N LEU A 98 13.92 8.62 -19.26
CA LEU A 98 13.56 9.49 -18.12
C LEU A 98 12.84 10.78 -18.53
N ASP A 99 12.66 11.01 -19.82
CA ASP A 99 12.02 12.18 -20.43
C ASP A 99 10.51 12.23 -20.20
N ASP A 100 9.83 11.11 -19.98
CA ASP A 100 8.40 11.07 -19.67
C ASP A 100 8.06 10.68 -18.21
N VAL A 101 8.79 11.26 -17.25
CA VAL A 101 8.53 11.04 -15.81
C VAL A 101 7.13 11.47 -15.34
N THR A 102 6.43 12.32 -16.10
CA THR A 102 5.13 12.90 -15.68
C THR A 102 3.91 12.15 -16.21
N GLN A 103 4.02 11.41 -17.32
CA GLN A 103 2.91 10.63 -17.89
C GLN A 103 3.13 9.13 -17.83
N ALA A 104 4.37 8.66 -17.67
CA ALA A 104 4.67 7.23 -17.67
C ALA A 104 3.85 6.46 -16.62
N MET A 105 3.30 5.33 -17.06
CA MET A 105 2.62 4.34 -16.22
C MET A 105 3.21 2.96 -16.49
N ARG A 106 3.24 2.10 -15.47
CA ARG A 106 3.76 0.73 -15.57
C ARG A 106 2.66 -0.33 -15.52
N TRP A 107 1.68 -0.15 -14.65
CA TRP A 107 0.58 -1.10 -14.38
C TRP A 107 -0.75 -0.44 -13.97
N GLY A 108 -0.82 0.90 -13.93
CA GLY A 108 -2.01 1.68 -13.55
C GLY A 108 -2.18 1.89 -12.04
N ALA A 109 -3.19 2.68 -11.65
CA ALA A 109 -3.44 3.04 -10.25
C ALA A 109 -3.71 1.82 -9.35
N ASP A 110 -4.54 0.87 -9.81
CA ASP A 110 -4.85 -0.36 -9.07
C ASP A 110 -3.65 -1.31 -8.99
N GLY A 111 -2.83 -1.36 -10.04
CA GLY A 111 -1.56 -2.06 -10.02
C GLY A 111 -0.62 -1.48 -8.96
N ALA A 112 -0.57 -0.14 -8.87
CA ALA A 112 0.30 0.54 -7.93
C ALA A 112 -0.13 0.35 -6.48
N LEU A 113 -1.43 0.34 -6.21
CA LEU A 113 -1.98 0.03 -4.89
C LEU A 113 -1.67 -1.41 -4.47
N ARG A 114 -1.82 -2.38 -5.38
CA ARG A 114 -1.51 -3.79 -5.10
C ARG A 114 -0.02 -4.04 -4.89
N ALA A 115 0.82 -3.40 -5.68
CA ALA A 115 2.28 -3.54 -5.60
C ALA A 115 2.89 -2.75 -4.44
N GLY A 116 2.18 -1.76 -3.88
CA GLY A 116 2.76 -0.79 -2.95
C GLY A 116 3.85 0.08 -3.59
N ALA A 117 3.87 0.16 -4.91
CA ALA A 117 4.86 0.88 -5.68
C ALA A 117 4.29 1.30 -7.04
N GLY A 118 4.79 2.38 -7.62
CA GLY A 118 4.38 2.83 -8.95
C GLY A 118 5.14 4.07 -9.37
N THR A 119 4.92 4.52 -10.60
CA THR A 119 5.44 5.80 -11.10
C THR A 119 4.82 6.99 -10.35
N LEU A 120 5.42 8.18 -10.51
CA LEU A 120 4.85 9.43 -9.99
C LEU A 120 3.42 9.65 -10.51
N ARG A 121 3.18 9.34 -11.79
CA ARG A 121 1.86 9.49 -12.39
C ARG A 121 0.84 8.54 -11.77
N GLU A 122 1.17 7.27 -11.64
CA GLU A 122 0.26 6.28 -11.04
C GLU A 122 -0.08 6.62 -9.60
N ARG A 123 0.88 7.15 -8.84
CA ARG A 123 0.67 7.60 -7.47
C ARG A 123 -0.32 8.77 -7.40
N ALA A 124 -0.23 9.72 -8.33
CA ALA A 124 -1.18 10.83 -8.43
C ALA A 124 -2.58 10.35 -8.88
N GLU A 125 -2.65 9.42 -9.83
CA GLU A 125 -3.91 8.83 -10.31
C GLU A 125 -4.59 7.97 -9.25
N LEU A 126 -3.82 7.24 -8.45
CA LEU A 126 -4.34 6.51 -7.29
C LEU A 126 -5.00 7.47 -6.29
N LEU A 127 -4.33 8.58 -5.95
CA LEU A 127 -4.94 9.58 -5.07
C LEU A 127 -6.20 10.19 -5.70
N ARG A 128 -6.18 10.52 -7.00
CA ARG A 128 -7.37 10.99 -7.72
C ARG A 128 -8.52 10.00 -7.60
N ALA A 129 -8.29 8.72 -7.91
CA ALA A 129 -9.29 7.68 -7.85
C ALA A 129 -9.88 7.51 -6.44
N MET A 130 -9.03 7.56 -5.40
CA MET A 130 -9.50 7.51 -4.01
C MET A 130 -10.38 8.72 -3.66
N LEU A 131 -9.98 9.93 -4.04
CA LEU A 131 -10.75 11.15 -3.76
C LEU A 131 -12.08 11.17 -4.51
N GLU A 132 -12.10 10.71 -5.76
CA GLU A 132 -13.33 10.56 -6.54
C GLU A 132 -14.27 9.52 -5.93
N ALA A 133 -13.75 8.39 -5.46
CA ALA A 133 -14.54 7.38 -4.75
C ALA A 133 -15.14 7.91 -3.43
N MET A 134 -14.52 8.94 -2.81
CA MET A 134 -15.07 9.65 -1.65
C MET A 134 -16.14 10.70 -2.02
N GLY A 135 -16.34 10.95 -3.32
CA GLY A 135 -17.28 11.94 -3.86
C GLY A 135 -16.70 13.31 -4.16
N ALA A 136 -15.37 13.47 -4.14
CA ALA A 136 -14.72 14.73 -4.51
C ALA A 136 -14.47 14.80 -6.02
N THR A 137 -14.42 16.00 -6.59
CA THR A 137 -13.91 16.20 -7.96
C THR A 137 -12.40 16.41 -7.89
N ALA A 138 -11.63 15.54 -8.54
CA ALA A 138 -10.16 15.60 -8.53
C ALA A 138 -9.58 15.55 -9.94
N LYS A 139 -8.44 16.21 -10.15
CA LYS A 139 -7.71 16.18 -11.43
C LYS A 139 -6.22 16.13 -11.19
N VAL A 140 -5.53 15.22 -11.87
CA VAL A 140 -4.07 15.19 -11.87
C VAL A 140 -3.54 16.33 -12.73
N LYS A 141 -2.61 17.11 -12.19
CA LYS A 141 -1.91 18.18 -12.89
C LYS A 141 -0.40 18.01 -12.71
N ALA A 142 0.35 18.20 -13.79
CA ALA A 142 1.79 18.38 -13.69
C ALA A 142 2.07 19.78 -13.15
N ALA A 143 2.95 19.87 -12.15
CA ALA A 143 3.43 21.16 -11.67
C ALA A 143 4.56 21.64 -12.58
N THR A 144 4.52 22.92 -12.97
CA THR A 144 5.65 23.56 -13.61
C THR A 144 6.76 23.72 -12.59
N TRP A 145 7.99 23.37 -12.99
CA TRP A 145 9.15 23.60 -12.14
C TRP A 145 9.31 25.10 -11.86
N PRO A 146 9.44 25.54 -10.59
CA PRO A 146 9.64 26.96 -10.31
C PRO A 146 10.98 27.41 -10.89
N SER A 147 10.98 28.50 -11.67
CA SER A 147 12.19 29.03 -12.31
C SER A 147 13.31 29.43 -11.32
N GLY A 148 12.95 29.72 -10.06
CA GLY A 148 13.89 30.02 -8.99
C GLY A 148 14.44 28.81 -8.21
N LEU A 149 13.97 27.58 -8.50
CA LEU A 149 14.38 26.38 -7.77
C LEU A 149 15.56 25.72 -8.47
N THR A 150 16.78 26.00 -7.98
CA THR A 150 18.00 25.38 -8.53
C THR A 150 18.27 24.01 -7.90
N ALA A 151 19.00 23.15 -8.60
CA ALA A 151 19.47 21.88 -8.02
C ALA A 151 20.26 22.11 -6.72
N GLN A 152 20.99 23.23 -6.65
CA GLN A 152 21.75 23.62 -5.47
C GLN A 152 20.85 24.06 -4.31
N ALA A 153 19.73 24.73 -4.59
CA ALA A 153 18.71 25.04 -3.57
C ALA A 153 18.01 23.78 -3.04
N LEU A 154 17.85 22.74 -3.86
CA LEU A 154 17.34 21.44 -3.43
C LEU A 154 18.36 20.62 -2.62
N ALA A 155 19.63 20.69 -3.02
CA ALA A 155 20.73 20.00 -2.37
C ALA A 155 21.22 20.72 -1.11
N ALA A 156 20.83 21.99 -0.90
CA ALA A 156 21.12 22.74 0.31
C ALA A 156 20.56 21.96 1.51
N ALA A 157 21.47 21.41 2.30
CA ALA A 157 21.13 20.56 3.43
C ALA A 157 20.17 21.29 4.36
N ARG A 158 18.96 20.76 4.54
CA ARG A 158 18.14 21.15 5.68
C ARG A 158 18.86 20.64 6.92
N PRO A 159 19.20 21.52 7.89
CA PRO A 159 19.75 21.03 9.15
C PRO A 159 18.77 20.01 9.72
N PRO A 160 19.24 18.82 10.12
CA PRO A 160 18.37 17.81 10.70
C PRO A 160 17.69 18.41 11.93
N ALA A 161 16.40 18.09 12.12
CA ALA A 161 15.59 18.63 13.21
C ALA A 161 16.08 18.22 14.61
N PHE A 162 17.04 17.30 14.69
CA PHE A 162 17.71 16.90 15.91
C PHE A 162 19.21 16.76 15.68
N ARG A 163 20.00 17.14 16.68
CA ARG A 163 21.43 16.83 16.80
C ARG A 163 21.57 15.72 17.85
N LEU A 164 22.42 14.74 17.57
CA LEU A 164 22.91 13.83 18.60
C LEU A 164 24.08 14.55 19.27
N GLU A 165 23.93 14.85 20.56
CA GLU A 165 25.03 15.26 21.44
C GLU A 165 25.79 14.04 21.95
#